data_AF-A0A8J7JSL1-F1
#
_entry.id   AF-A0A8J7JSL1-F1
#
_cell.length_a   1.000
_cell.length_b   1.000
_cell.length_c   1.000
_cell.angle_alpha   90.00
_cell.angle_beta   90.00
_cell.angle_gamma   90.00
#
_symmetry.space_group_name_H-M   'P 1'
#
loop_
_entity.id
_entity.type
_entity.pdbx_description
1 polymer ?
#
loop_
_entity_poly.entity_id
_entity_poly.type
_entity_poly.pdbx_seq_one_letter_code
_entity_poly.pdbx_strand_id
1 'polypeptide(L)'
;MTKSNSLLANYQALVQNHATQFDPEIAALRQLVEARMQEVHNKEQALVSAQEVELKRITDALATDARCLLPTPEFSAFVQEYKRMSRPWYSQKSESPIADDPTTWVLTTLELPIVLTNYQVSVDPNAYDDERTHTLYGYSVSLKLGDAKGVIEVQEKRIYNLDECREFSPKEQIDFFIADYVDDVLREANYPLSEINQLTAEISVLLGYATQVFVLKPRTAVFEYTSTGKD
;
A
#
# COMPACT_ATOMS: atom_id res chain seq x y z
N MET A 1 34.95 31.70 60.38
CA MET A 1 35.34 30.73 59.33
C MET A 1 34.83 29.30 59.55
N THR A 2 34.52 28.88 60.78
CA THR A 2 34.09 27.49 61.09
C THR A 2 32.69 27.08 60.62
N LYS A 3 31.70 28.00 60.55
CA LYS A 3 30.32 27.70 60.11
C LYS A 3 30.18 27.41 58.60
N SER A 4 31.03 28.00 57.75
CA SER A 4 31.00 27.73 56.29
C SER A 4 31.57 26.36 55.96
N ASN A 5 32.62 25.93 56.67
CA ASN A 5 33.23 24.62 56.44
C ASN A 5 32.29 23.47 56.82
N SER A 6 31.46 23.65 57.86
CA SER A 6 30.43 22.66 58.21
C SER A 6 29.28 22.59 57.20
N LEU A 7 28.89 23.72 56.60
CA LEU A 7 27.84 23.74 55.58
C LEU A 7 28.30 23.06 54.28
N LEU A 8 29.53 23.33 53.85
CA LEU A 8 30.11 22.70 52.66
C LEU A 8 30.27 21.18 52.85
N ALA A 9 30.75 20.74 54.02
CA ALA A 9 30.89 19.32 54.34
C ALA A 9 29.53 18.59 54.35
N ASN A 10 28.49 19.22 54.90
CA ASN A 10 27.14 18.65 54.89
C ASN A 10 26.56 18.54 53.48
N TYR A 11 26.77 19.55 52.63
CA TYR A 11 26.36 19.49 51.23
C TYR A 11 27.09 18.38 50.46
N GLN A 12 28.41 18.25 50.64
CA GLN A 12 29.20 17.17 50.03
C GLN A 12 28.72 15.78 50.48
N ALA A 13 28.38 15.61 51.75
CA ALA A 13 27.80 14.37 52.25
C ALA A 13 26.43 14.07 51.64
N LEU A 14 25.58 15.08 51.42
CA LEU A 14 24.29 14.93 50.73
C LEU A 14 24.48 14.53 49.26
N VAL A 15 25.41 15.16 48.54
CA VAL A 15 25.75 14.80 47.16
C VAL A 15 26.28 13.37 47.10
N GLN A 16 27.16 12.98 48.01
CA GLN A 16 27.71 11.62 48.07
C GLN A 16 26.62 10.59 48.39
N ASN A 17 25.69 10.90 49.30
CA ASN A 17 24.55 10.04 49.61
C ASN A 17 23.59 9.92 48.42
N HIS A 18 23.33 11.01 47.70
CA HIS A 18 22.53 10.97 46.47
C HIS A 18 23.21 10.07 45.43
N ALA A 19 24.50 10.30 45.17
CA ALA A 19 25.24 9.50 44.19
C ALA A 19 25.29 8.02 44.56
N THR A 20 25.42 7.68 45.84
CA THR A 20 25.48 6.29 46.29
C THR A 20 24.14 5.59 46.36
N GLN A 21 23.04 6.33 46.57
CA GLN A 21 21.69 5.76 46.66
C GLN A 21 20.95 5.78 45.33
N PHE A 22 20.97 6.90 44.60
CA PHE A 22 20.15 7.09 43.40
C PHE A 22 20.87 6.75 42.09
N ASP A 23 22.16 7.04 41.94
CA ASP A 23 22.84 6.76 40.65
C ASP A 23 22.79 5.27 40.26
N PRO A 24 22.96 4.30 41.19
CA PRO A 24 22.81 2.88 40.86
C PRO A 24 21.38 2.51 40.44
N GLU A 25 20.36 3.08 41.09
CA GLU A 25 18.95 2.84 40.75
C GLU A 25 18.62 3.37 39.35
N ILE A 26 19.10 4.58 39.04
CA ILE A 26 18.94 5.19 37.71
C ILE A 26 19.70 4.39 36.64
N ALA A 27 20.93 3.95 36.94
CA ALA A 27 21.70 3.12 36.02
C ALA A 27 21.00 1.77 35.74
N ALA A 28 20.48 1.10 36.77
CA ALA A 28 19.74 -0.14 36.63
C ALA A 28 18.44 0.06 35.83
N LEU A 29 17.71 1.16 36.07
CA LEU A 29 16.51 1.50 35.30
C LEU A 29 16.85 1.75 33.83
N ARG A 30 17.91 2.51 33.54
CA ARG A 30 18.36 2.76 32.15
C ARG A 30 18.71 1.46 31.44
N GLN A 31 19.47 0.57 32.08
CA GLN A 31 19.80 -0.74 31.51
C GLN A 31 18.55 -1.59 31.26
N LEU A 32 17.58 -1.59 32.18
CA LEU A 32 16.33 -2.31 32.01
C LEU A 32 15.52 -1.77 30.81
N VAL A 33 15.40 -0.44 30.71
CA VAL A 33 14.70 0.20 29.59
C VAL A 33 15.39 -0.11 28.27
N GLU A 34 16.72 0.02 28.19
CA GLU A 34 17.50 -0.31 26.99
C GLU A 34 17.29 -1.78 26.58
N ALA A 35 17.36 -2.72 27.53
CA ALA A 35 17.15 -4.13 27.26
C ALA A 35 15.73 -4.42 26.74
N ARG A 36 14.70 -3.78 27.32
CA ARG A 36 13.31 -3.94 26.89
C ARG A 36 13.05 -3.32 25.53
N MET A 37 13.61 -2.15 25.26
CA MET A 37 13.53 -1.51 23.94
C MET A 37 14.17 -2.39 22.87
N GLN A 38 15.34 -2.96 23.14
CA GLN A 38 15.99 -3.88 22.21
C GLN A 38 15.17 -5.16 21.98
N GLU A 39 14.56 -5.72 23.03
CA GLU A 39 13.70 -6.91 22.91
C GLU A 39 12.47 -6.62 22.02
N VAL A 40 11.80 -5.49 22.23
CA VAL A 40 10.64 -5.07 21.43
C VAL A 40 11.06 -4.85 19.98
N HIS A 41 12.16 -4.14 19.76
CA HIS A 41 12.67 -3.88 18.42
C HIS A 41 13.01 -5.17 17.68
N ASN A 42 13.65 -6.13 18.33
CA ASN A 42 13.98 -7.42 17.72
C ASN A 42 12.71 -8.21 17.33
N LYS A 43 11.67 -8.20 18.17
CA LYS A 43 10.39 -8.86 17.87
C LYS A 43 9.66 -8.20 16.71
N GLU A 44 9.65 -6.86 16.69
CA GLU A 44 9.08 -6.10 15.59
C GLU A 44 9.81 -6.41 14.28
N GLN A 45 11.14 -6.34 14.29
CA GLN A 45 11.95 -6.63 13.09
C GLN A 45 11.66 -8.03 12.54
N ALA A 46 11.52 -9.03 13.41
CA ALA A 46 11.17 -10.38 12.99
C ALA A 46 9.79 -10.45 12.31
N LEU A 47 8.78 -9.73 12.84
CA LEU A 47 7.45 -9.66 12.26
C LEU A 47 7.42 -8.90 10.93
N VAL A 48 8.14 -7.77 10.85
CA VAL A 48 8.27 -6.98 9.62
C VAL A 48 8.92 -7.82 8.52
N SER A 49 10.04 -8.48 8.82
CA SER A 49 10.69 -9.36 7.86
C SER A 49 9.82 -10.55 7.43
N ALA A 50 9.00 -11.11 8.33
CA ALA A 50 8.02 -12.13 7.96
C ALA A 50 6.94 -11.58 7.00
N GLN A 51 6.44 -10.38 7.26
CA GLN A 51 5.47 -9.71 6.38
C GLN A 51 6.08 -9.43 4.99
N GLU A 52 7.33 -8.97 4.91
CA GLU A 52 8.05 -8.76 3.64
C GLU A 52 8.14 -10.04 2.81
N VAL A 53 8.40 -11.19 3.44
CA VAL A 53 8.44 -12.48 2.75
C VAL A 53 7.08 -12.85 2.18
N GLU A 54 6.00 -12.69 2.95
CA GLU A 54 4.65 -13.00 2.45
C GLU A 54 4.20 -12.03 1.35
N LEU A 55 4.48 -10.73 1.49
CA LEU A 55 4.20 -9.74 0.44
C LEU A 55 4.93 -10.10 -0.86
N LYS A 56 6.19 -10.52 -0.76
CA LYS A 56 6.95 -10.98 -1.92
C LYS A 56 6.32 -12.21 -2.57
N ARG A 57 5.88 -13.19 -1.78
CA ARG A 57 5.18 -14.38 -2.32
C ARG A 57 3.91 -14.01 -3.06
N ILE A 58 3.15 -13.05 -2.53
CA ILE A 58 1.95 -12.55 -3.19
C ILE A 58 2.32 -11.88 -4.53
N THR A 59 3.32 -10.99 -4.55
CA THR A 59 3.76 -10.35 -5.80
C THR A 59 4.29 -11.35 -6.83
N ASP A 60 5.01 -12.38 -6.39
CA ASP A 60 5.51 -13.46 -7.24
C ASP A 60 4.36 -14.31 -7.81
N ALA A 61 3.29 -14.51 -7.03
CA ALA A 61 2.07 -15.19 -7.49
C ALA A 61 1.35 -14.38 -8.58
N LEU A 62 1.22 -13.05 -8.41
CA LEU A 62 0.65 -12.16 -9.42
C LEU A 62 1.48 -12.11 -10.72
N ALA A 63 2.81 -12.18 -10.58
CA ALA A 63 3.74 -12.27 -11.71
C ALA A 63 3.69 -13.63 -12.42
N THR A 64 3.16 -14.66 -11.78
CA THR A 64 2.97 -16.00 -12.38
C THR A 64 1.61 -16.10 -13.06
N ASP A 65 0.54 -15.86 -12.32
CA ASP A 65 -0.82 -15.77 -12.82
C ASP A 65 -1.72 -15.08 -11.79
N ALA A 66 -2.17 -13.87 -12.11
CA ALA A 66 -3.02 -13.07 -11.25
C ALA A 66 -4.38 -13.72 -10.97
N ARG A 67 -4.78 -14.75 -11.73
CA ARG A 67 -5.97 -15.56 -11.46
C ARG A 67 -5.91 -16.30 -10.11
N CYS A 68 -4.74 -16.38 -9.48
CA CYS A 68 -4.63 -16.87 -8.11
C CYS A 68 -5.48 -16.07 -7.09
N LEU A 69 -5.90 -14.84 -7.43
CA LEU A 69 -6.78 -14.02 -6.61
C LEU A 69 -8.27 -14.39 -6.73
N LEU A 70 -8.71 -15.04 -7.82
CA LEU A 70 -10.14 -15.29 -8.06
C LEU A 70 -10.83 -16.07 -6.93
N PRO A 71 -10.25 -17.14 -6.35
CA PRO A 71 -10.93 -17.90 -5.30
C PRO A 71 -10.86 -17.24 -3.92
N THR A 72 -10.24 -16.06 -3.77
CA THR A 72 -10.08 -15.45 -2.45
C THR A 72 -11.38 -14.78 -1.97
N PRO A 73 -11.72 -14.90 -0.67
CA PRO A 73 -12.86 -14.19 -0.09
C PRO A 73 -12.75 -12.67 -0.25
N GLU A 74 -11.53 -12.12 -0.16
CA GLU A 74 -11.27 -10.70 -0.27
C GLU A 74 -11.55 -10.18 -1.68
N PHE A 75 -11.18 -10.94 -2.72
CA PHE A 75 -11.50 -10.56 -4.10
C PHE A 75 -13.01 -10.64 -4.36
N SER A 76 -13.67 -11.69 -3.86
CA SER A 76 -15.13 -11.83 -3.96
C SER A 76 -15.85 -10.64 -3.29
N ALA A 77 -15.39 -10.22 -2.12
CA ALA A 77 -15.92 -9.04 -1.43
C ALA A 77 -15.70 -7.75 -2.24
N PHE A 78 -14.53 -7.59 -2.85
CA PHE A 78 -14.23 -6.47 -3.73
C PHE A 78 -15.17 -6.40 -4.95
N VAL A 79 -15.42 -7.54 -5.60
CA VAL A 79 -16.36 -7.64 -6.75
C VAL A 79 -17.76 -7.18 -6.33
N GLN A 80 -18.25 -7.67 -5.20
CA GLN A 80 -19.57 -7.28 -4.67
C GLN A 80 -19.65 -5.78 -4.36
N GLU A 81 -18.59 -5.22 -3.77
CA GLU A 81 -18.53 -3.78 -3.49
C GLU A 81 -18.51 -2.96 -4.78
N TYR A 82 -17.68 -3.35 -5.75
CA TYR A 82 -17.56 -2.70 -7.05
C TYR A 82 -18.91 -2.67 -7.79
N LYS A 83 -19.65 -3.79 -7.81
CA LYS A 83 -20.99 -3.87 -8.42
C LYS A 83 -22.00 -2.95 -7.74
N ARG A 84 -21.83 -2.68 -6.44
CA ARG A 84 -22.73 -1.83 -5.66
C ARG A 84 -22.44 -0.33 -5.80
N MET A 85 -21.33 0.04 -6.42
CA MET A 85 -20.98 1.45 -6.60
C MET A 85 -21.94 2.10 -7.61
N SER A 86 -22.51 3.24 -7.22
CA SER A 86 -23.34 4.05 -8.10
C SER A 86 -22.47 4.63 -9.21
N ARG A 87 -22.71 4.18 -10.44
CA ARG A 87 -22.01 4.68 -11.62
C ARG A 87 -22.51 6.09 -11.98
N PRO A 88 -21.62 7.07 -12.24
CA PRO A 88 -22.00 8.37 -12.79
C PRO A 88 -22.94 8.22 -14.01
N TRP A 89 -23.86 9.15 -14.21
CA TRP A 89 -24.88 9.06 -15.27
C TRP A 89 -24.29 8.92 -16.68
N TYR A 90 -23.12 9.50 -16.95
CA TYR A 90 -22.39 9.38 -18.23
C TYR A 90 -21.61 8.04 -18.37
N SER A 91 -21.65 7.19 -17.34
CA SER A 91 -21.00 5.89 -17.24
C SER A 91 -22.00 4.73 -17.14
N GLN A 92 -23.28 5.00 -17.38
CA GLN A 92 -24.32 3.97 -17.53
C GLN A 92 -24.06 3.16 -18.81
N LYS A 93 -23.00 2.35 -18.82
CA LYS A 93 -22.97 1.14 -19.62
C LYS A 93 -24.14 0.27 -19.13
N SER A 94 -24.71 -0.52 -20.04
CA SER A 94 -25.66 -1.60 -19.74
C SER A 94 -25.20 -2.41 -18.52
N GLU A 95 -26.12 -3.10 -17.84
CA GLU A 95 -25.83 -3.97 -16.67
C GLU A 95 -24.44 -4.60 -16.77
N SER A 96 -23.62 -4.40 -15.72
CA SER A 96 -22.23 -4.88 -15.69
C SER A 96 -22.21 -6.37 -16.04
N PRO A 97 -21.43 -6.79 -17.05
CA PRO A 97 -21.42 -8.18 -17.53
C PRO A 97 -20.73 -9.15 -16.53
N ILE A 98 -20.34 -8.65 -15.36
CA ILE A 98 -19.58 -9.39 -14.35
C ILE A 98 -20.50 -10.22 -13.45
N ALA A 99 -20.33 -11.54 -13.50
CA ALA A 99 -20.96 -12.48 -12.59
C ALA A 99 -20.48 -12.28 -11.15
N ASP A 100 -21.32 -12.61 -10.17
CA ASP A 100 -21.03 -12.41 -8.74
C ASP A 100 -19.88 -13.26 -8.23
N ASP A 101 -19.72 -14.47 -8.77
CA ASP A 101 -18.69 -15.41 -8.41
C ASP A 101 -17.51 -15.32 -9.40
N PRO A 102 -16.37 -14.74 -8.99
CA PRO A 102 -15.19 -14.60 -9.85
C PRO A 102 -14.58 -15.93 -10.31
N THR A 103 -14.91 -17.04 -9.67
CA THR A 103 -14.43 -18.37 -10.08
C THR A 103 -15.21 -18.95 -11.26
N THR A 104 -16.29 -18.30 -11.68
CA THR A 104 -17.13 -18.70 -12.82
C THR A 104 -16.89 -17.86 -14.08
N TRP A 105 -16.00 -16.87 -13.99
CA TRP A 105 -15.69 -15.93 -15.06
C TRP A 105 -15.06 -16.60 -16.28
N VAL A 106 -15.26 -16.02 -17.47
CA VAL A 106 -14.66 -16.51 -18.73
C VAL A 106 -13.14 -16.47 -18.65
N LEU A 107 -12.60 -15.50 -17.92
CA LEU A 107 -11.19 -15.35 -17.59
C LEU A 107 -10.56 -16.63 -16.98
N THR A 108 -11.33 -17.50 -16.32
CA THR A 108 -10.85 -18.80 -15.82
C THR A 108 -10.57 -19.81 -16.92
N THR A 109 -11.17 -19.65 -18.11
CA THR A 109 -11.03 -20.57 -19.23
C THR A 109 -9.89 -20.21 -20.16
N LEU A 110 -9.19 -19.09 -19.91
CA LEU A 110 -8.03 -18.68 -20.71
C LEU A 110 -6.88 -19.69 -20.56
N GLU A 111 -6.30 -20.12 -21.67
CA GLU A 111 -5.14 -21.02 -21.64
C GLU A 111 -3.88 -20.31 -21.13
N LEU A 112 -3.73 -19.03 -21.48
CA LEU A 112 -2.56 -18.23 -21.17
C LEU A 112 -2.71 -17.54 -19.80
N PRO A 113 -1.63 -17.42 -19.03
CA PRO A 113 -1.67 -16.75 -17.73
C PRO A 113 -1.85 -15.25 -17.88
N ILE A 114 -2.51 -14.64 -16.90
CA ILE A 114 -2.62 -13.19 -16.78
C ILE A 114 -1.49 -12.73 -15.86
N VAL A 115 -0.45 -12.15 -16.43
CA VAL A 115 0.76 -11.78 -15.69
C VAL A 115 0.71 -10.30 -15.35
N LEU A 116 0.79 -9.98 -14.05
CA LEU A 116 0.86 -8.61 -13.54
C LEU A 116 2.22 -8.35 -12.91
N THR A 117 2.96 -7.37 -13.43
CA THR A 117 4.34 -7.08 -13.01
C THR A 117 4.65 -5.59 -13.03
N ASN A 118 5.86 -5.23 -12.57
CA ASN A 118 6.40 -3.87 -12.66
C ASN A 118 5.49 -2.80 -12.06
N TYR A 119 4.87 -3.07 -10.91
CA TYR A 119 4.17 -2.03 -10.16
C TYR A 119 5.16 -0.92 -9.79
N GLN A 120 4.91 0.30 -10.27
CA GLN A 120 5.77 1.47 -10.01
C GLN A 120 4.91 2.69 -9.69
N VAL A 121 5.24 3.39 -8.62
CA VAL A 121 4.61 4.68 -8.29
C VAL A 121 5.30 5.78 -9.10
N SER A 122 4.52 6.70 -9.63
CA SER A 122 4.99 7.83 -10.42
C SER A 122 4.52 9.17 -9.83
N VAL A 123 5.36 10.19 -10.03
CA VAL A 123 5.03 11.58 -9.70
C VAL A 123 5.44 12.44 -10.89
N ASP A 124 4.47 13.12 -11.49
CA ASP A 124 4.73 14.15 -12.51
C ASP A 124 4.43 15.52 -11.91
N PRO A 125 5.45 16.33 -11.56
CA PRO A 125 5.27 17.65 -10.98
C PRO A 125 4.77 18.69 -12.00
N ASN A 126 4.81 18.38 -13.31
CA ASN A 126 4.48 19.29 -14.38
C ASN A 126 3.32 18.76 -15.25
N ALA A 127 2.52 17.84 -14.71
CA ALA A 127 1.32 17.37 -15.39
C ALA A 127 0.40 18.55 -15.70
N TYR A 128 -0.26 18.51 -16.85
CA TYR A 128 -1.11 19.58 -17.34
C TYR A 128 -2.46 19.00 -17.71
N ASP A 129 -3.54 19.59 -17.17
CA ASP A 129 -4.87 19.40 -17.73
C ASP A 129 -5.24 20.60 -18.61
N ASP A 130 -6.42 20.61 -19.20
CA ASP A 130 -6.88 21.68 -20.10
C ASP A 130 -6.89 23.08 -19.47
N GLU A 131 -6.83 23.20 -18.14
CA GLU A 131 -6.89 24.48 -17.43
C GLU A 131 -5.54 24.93 -16.85
N ARG A 132 -4.73 24.03 -16.27
CA ARG A 132 -3.50 24.40 -15.53
C ARG A 132 -2.57 23.23 -15.21
N THR A 133 -1.34 23.58 -14.81
CA THR A 133 -0.36 22.61 -14.30
C THR A 133 -0.71 22.13 -12.89
N HIS A 134 -0.40 20.88 -12.60
CA HIS A 134 -0.59 20.24 -11.31
C HIS A 134 0.48 19.15 -11.09
N THR A 135 0.68 18.74 -9.84
CA THR A 135 1.43 17.52 -9.55
C THR A 135 0.49 16.33 -9.62
N LEU A 136 0.73 15.42 -10.58
CA LEU A 136 0.01 14.16 -10.72
C LEU A 136 0.77 13.05 -9.99
N TYR A 137 0.07 12.36 -9.10
CA TYR A 137 0.53 11.13 -8.47
C TYR A 137 -0.26 9.98 -9.08
N GLY A 138 0.44 8.90 -9.40
CA GLY A 138 -0.17 7.71 -9.96
C GLY A 138 0.72 6.49 -9.78
N TYR A 139 0.32 5.41 -10.44
CA TYR A 139 1.14 4.22 -10.56
C TYR A 139 0.94 3.58 -11.94
N SER A 140 1.89 2.73 -12.30
CA SER A 140 1.80 1.90 -13.49
C SER A 140 1.93 0.41 -13.13
N VAL A 141 1.25 -0.43 -13.89
CA VAL A 141 1.36 -1.90 -13.82
C VAL A 141 1.48 -2.45 -15.24
N SER A 142 2.43 -3.35 -15.45
CA SER A 142 2.51 -4.12 -16.70
C SER A 142 1.55 -5.30 -16.66
N LEU A 143 0.62 -5.33 -17.62
CA LEU A 143 -0.22 -6.48 -17.93
C LEU A 143 0.38 -7.23 -19.11
N LYS A 144 0.53 -8.54 -18.99
CA LYS A 144 0.96 -9.42 -20.08
C LYS A 144 0.01 -10.60 -20.23
N LEU A 145 -0.37 -10.90 -21.46
CA LEU A 145 -1.20 -12.04 -21.84
C LEU A 145 -0.62 -12.66 -23.12
N GLY A 146 0.05 -13.81 -22.98
CA GLY A 146 0.83 -14.37 -24.09
C GLY A 146 1.97 -13.45 -24.49
N ASP A 147 2.04 -13.07 -25.77
CA ASP A 147 3.04 -12.14 -26.28
C ASP A 147 2.60 -10.67 -26.19
N ALA A 148 1.30 -10.40 -26.01
CA ALA A 148 0.79 -9.04 -25.86
C ALA A 148 1.12 -8.48 -24.48
N LYS A 149 1.50 -7.21 -24.44
CA LYS A 149 1.87 -6.53 -23.20
C LYS A 149 1.48 -5.05 -23.25
N GLY A 150 0.75 -4.61 -22.24
CA GLY A 150 0.43 -3.21 -22.01
C GLY A 150 0.99 -2.70 -20.69
N VAL A 151 1.24 -1.41 -20.62
CA VAL A 151 1.46 -0.70 -19.35
C VAL A 151 0.20 0.10 -19.06
N ILE A 152 -0.39 -0.16 -17.89
CA ILE A 152 -1.62 0.47 -17.45
C ILE A 152 -1.23 1.53 -16.44
N GLU A 153 -1.56 2.77 -16.74
CA GLU A 153 -1.31 3.92 -15.88
C GLU A 153 -2.60 4.35 -15.19
N VAL A 154 -2.55 4.47 -13.87
CA VAL A 154 -3.71 4.82 -13.04
C VAL A 154 -3.38 6.00 -12.16
N GLN A 155 -4.32 6.94 -12.05
CA GLN A 155 -4.14 8.15 -11.29
C GLN A 155 -4.56 7.91 -9.83
N GLU A 156 -3.76 8.39 -8.87
CA GLU A 156 -4.11 8.34 -7.45
C GLU A 156 -4.65 9.68 -6.97
N LYS A 157 -3.92 10.76 -7.26
CA LYS A 157 -4.32 12.11 -6.87
C LYS A 157 -3.65 13.18 -7.73
N ARG A 158 -4.32 14.32 -7.82
CA ARG A 158 -3.79 15.56 -8.37
C ARG A 158 -3.70 16.60 -7.26
N ILE A 159 -2.61 17.36 -7.24
CA ILE A 159 -2.43 18.49 -6.32
C ILE A 159 -2.15 19.72 -7.16
N TYR A 160 -3.05 20.70 -7.11
CA TYR A 160 -2.90 21.98 -7.81
C TYR A 160 -2.20 23.01 -6.91
N ASN A 161 -2.51 23.00 -5.62
CA ASN A 161 -1.91 23.85 -4.59
C ASN A 161 -2.17 23.22 -3.20
N LEU A 162 -1.73 23.89 -2.11
CA LEU A 162 -1.83 23.37 -0.73
C LEU A 162 -3.26 23.01 -0.30
N ASP A 163 -4.27 23.69 -0.83
CA ASP A 163 -5.67 23.54 -0.40
C ASP A 163 -6.53 22.79 -1.44
N GLU A 164 -5.96 22.47 -2.60
CA GLU A 164 -6.68 21.86 -3.71
C GLU A 164 -6.04 20.53 -4.12
N CYS A 165 -6.61 19.46 -3.58
CA CYS A 165 -6.27 18.09 -3.90
C CYS A 165 -7.50 17.34 -4.38
N ARG A 166 -7.37 16.63 -5.50
CA ARG A 166 -8.37 15.71 -6.02
C ARG A 166 -7.83 14.29 -5.95
N GLU A 167 -8.49 13.44 -5.19
CA GLU A 167 -8.18 12.01 -5.11
C GLU A 167 -9.05 11.24 -6.10
N PHE A 168 -8.51 10.14 -6.61
CA PHE A 168 -9.20 9.25 -7.55
C PHE A 168 -9.31 7.87 -6.92
N SER A 169 -10.53 7.33 -6.91
CA SER A 169 -10.73 5.95 -6.49
C SER A 169 -10.26 5.00 -7.60
N PRO A 170 -9.45 3.97 -7.30
CA PRO A 170 -9.11 2.94 -8.28
C PRO A 170 -10.36 2.26 -8.85
N LYS A 171 -11.40 2.06 -8.03
CA LYS A 171 -12.66 1.42 -8.45
C LYS A 171 -13.43 2.24 -9.50
N GLU A 172 -13.37 3.57 -9.41
CA GLU A 172 -14.01 4.47 -10.38
C GLU A 172 -13.27 4.50 -11.73
N GLN A 173 -12.01 4.09 -11.73
CA GLN A 173 -11.16 4.08 -12.93
C GLN A 173 -11.22 2.74 -13.69
N ILE A 174 -11.83 1.69 -13.13
CA ILE A 174 -11.92 0.35 -13.73
C ILE A 174 -12.58 0.40 -15.11
N ASP A 175 -13.75 1.01 -15.22
CA ASP A 175 -14.58 0.95 -16.45
C ASP A 175 -14.12 1.83 -17.61
N PHE A 176 -13.19 2.74 -17.33
CA PHE A 176 -12.76 3.79 -18.23
C PHE A 176 -11.27 3.68 -18.50
N PHE A 177 -10.44 4.04 -17.52
CA PHE A 177 -9.00 4.07 -17.71
C PHE A 177 -8.45 2.65 -17.83
N ILE A 178 -8.74 1.79 -16.86
CA ILE A 178 -8.18 0.42 -16.86
C ILE A 178 -8.77 -0.40 -18.02
N ALA A 179 -10.08 -0.32 -18.26
CA ALA A 179 -10.74 -1.05 -19.33
C ALA A 179 -10.20 -0.72 -20.72
N ASP A 180 -9.90 0.53 -21.01
CA ASP A 180 -9.39 0.93 -22.34
C ASP A 180 -8.02 0.27 -22.62
N TYR A 181 -7.09 0.37 -21.66
CA TYR A 181 -5.78 -0.30 -21.80
C TYR A 181 -5.89 -1.83 -21.86
N VAL A 182 -6.81 -2.43 -21.10
CA VAL A 182 -7.03 -3.88 -21.14
C VAL A 182 -7.59 -4.31 -22.50
N ASP A 183 -8.54 -3.55 -23.05
CA ASP A 183 -9.12 -3.79 -24.37
C ASP A 183 -8.04 -3.79 -25.46
N ASP A 184 -7.13 -2.81 -25.41
CA ASP A 184 -5.98 -2.72 -26.32
C ASP A 184 -5.07 -3.96 -26.23
N VAL A 185 -4.74 -4.41 -25.02
CA VAL A 185 -3.92 -5.63 -24.82
C VAL A 185 -4.63 -6.87 -25.35
N LEU A 186 -5.94 -7.01 -25.13
CA LEU A 186 -6.73 -8.14 -25.63
C LEU A 186 -6.83 -8.14 -27.16
N ARG A 187 -6.94 -6.96 -27.78
CA ARG A 187 -6.92 -6.81 -29.24
C ARG A 187 -5.55 -7.15 -29.83
N GLU A 188 -4.46 -6.70 -29.20
CA GLU A 188 -3.10 -7.03 -29.61
C GLU A 188 -2.84 -8.55 -29.50
N ALA A 189 -3.39 -9.19 -28.47
CA ALA A 189 -3.40 -10.64 -28.31
C ALA A 189 -4.32 -11.40 -29.29
N ASN A 190 -5.04 -10.69 -30.18
CA ASN A 190 -5.97 -11.25 -31.17
C ASN A 190 -7.11 -12.10 -30.58
N TYR A 191 -7.62 -11.74 -29.39
CA TYR A 191 -8.80 -12.42 -28.83
C TYR A 191 -10.07 -12.16 -29.68
N PRO A 192 -11.03 -13.11 -29.70
CA PRO A 192 -12.27 -12.95 -30.43
C PRO A 192 -13.09 -11.74 -29.96
N LEU A 193 -13.61 -10.94 -30.88
CA LEU A 193 -14.48 -9.79 -30.56
C LEU A 193 -15.72 -10.17 -29.74
N SER A 194 -16.19 -11.41 -29.86
CA SER A 194 -17.31 -11.94 -29.08
C SER A 194 -17.00 -12.08 -27.59
N GLU A 195 -15.72 -12.21 -27.22
CA GLU A 195 -15.25 -12.42 -25.85
C GLU A 195 -14.56 -11.18 -25.27
N ILE A 196 -14.02 -10.29 -26.13
CA ILE A 196 -13.29 -9.09 -25.72
C ILE A 196 -14.06 -8.26 -24.68
N ASN A 197 -15.35 -7.98 -24.89
CA ASN A 197 -16.10 -7.16 -23.93
C ASN A 197 -16.18 -7.78 -22.52
N GLN A 198 -16.35 -9.10 -22.44
CA GLN A 198 -16.42 -9.83 -21.17
C GLN A 198 -15.04 -9.88 -20.51
N LEU A 199 -14.02 -10.27 -21.27
CA LEU A 199 -12.65 -10.38 -20.80
C LEU A 199 -12.10 -9.02 -20.36
N THR A 200 -12.39 -7.95 -21.10
CA THR A 200 -12.02 -6.59 -20.72
C THR A 200 -12.59 -6.27 -19.34
N ALA A 201 -13.88 -6.49 -19.13
CA ALA A 201 -14.50 -6.21 -17.83
C ALA A 201 -13.86 -7.05 -16.70
N GLU A 202 -13.69 -8.36 -16.90
CA GLU A 202 -13.18 -9.28 -15.88
C GLU A 202 -11.71 -8.99 -15.52
N ILE A 203 -10.85 -8.78 -16.53
CA ILE A 203 -9.44 -8.45 -16.33
C ILE A 203 -9.30 -7.07 -15.67
N SER A 204 -10.13 -6.08 -16.03
CA SER A 204 -10.07 -4.75 -15.40
C SER A 204 -10.45 -4.79 -13.93
N VAL A 205 -11.44 -5.59 -13.54
CA VAL A 205 -11.82 -5.78 -12.13
C VAL A 205 -10.70 -6.51 -11.37
N LEU A 206 -10.13 -7.58 -11.95
CA LEU A 206 -8.99 -8.28 -11.39
C LEU A 206 -7.80 -7.34 -11.15
N LEU A 207 -7.46 -6.52 -12.15
CA LEU A 207 -6.36 -5.56 -12.05
C LEU A 207 -6.66 -4.47 -11.03
N GLY A 208 -7.87 -3.93 -11.01
CA GLY A 208 -8.30 -2.92 -10.04
C GLY A 208 -8.22 -3.40 -8.59
N TYR A 209 -8.35 -4.70 -8.34
CA TYR A 209 -8.08 -5.29 -7.03
C TYR A 209 -6.60 -5.58 -6.80
N ALA A 210 -5.90 -6.13 -7.79
CA ALA A 210 -4.47 -6.45 -7.68
C ALA A 210 -3.63 -5.21 -7.32
N THR A 211 -4.04 -4.01 -7.72
CA THR A 211 -3.38 -2.76 -7.30
C THR A 211 -3.47 -2.52 -5.79
N GLN A 212 -4.58 -2.88 -5.14
CA GLN A 212 -4.71 -2.83 -3.67
C GLN A 212 -3.74 -3.80 -2.98
N VAL A 213 -3.39 -4.88 -3.67
CA VAL A 213 -2.42 -5.87 -3.17
C VAL A 213 -0.99 -5.35 -3.33
N PHE A 214 -0.67 -4.72 -4.46
CA PHE A 214 0.67 -4.15 -4.71
C PHE A 214 1.03 -2.99 -3.76
N VAL A 215 0.06 -2.25 -3.25
CA VAL A 215 0.31 -1.13 -2.30
C VAL A 215 0.52 -1.58 -0.86
N LEU A 216 0.32 -2.87 -0.55
CA LEU A 216 0.52 -3.39 0.80
C LEU A 216 1.97 -3.20 1.23
N LYS A 217 2.15 -2.72 2.46
CA LYS A 217 3.46 -2.50 3.09
C LYS A 217 3.50 -3.21 4.44
N PRO A 218 4.68 -3.68 4.88
CA PRO A 218 4.84 -4.16 6.24
C PRO A 218 4.40 -3.08 7.23
N ARG A 219 3.66 -3.49 8.26
CA ARG A 219 3.25 -2.58 9.33
C ARG A 219 4.39 -2.44 10.33
N THR A 220 4.82 -1.20 10.55
CA THR A 220 5.76 -0.83 11.61
C THR A 220 5.02 -0.07 12.73
N ALA A 221 5.59 -0.11 13.93
CA ALA A 221 5.18 0.64 15.10
C ALA A 221 6.28 1.65 15.44
N VAL A 222 5.90 2.91 15.68
CA VAL A 222 6.83 3.93 16.15
C VAL A 222 6.61 4.10 17.65
N PHE A 223 7.68 3.96 18.44
CA PHE A 223 7.68 4.29 19.86
C PHE A 223 8.54 5.54 20.08
N GLU A 224 7.90 6.65 20.42
CA GLU A 224 8.58 7.90 20.77
C GLU A 224 8.63 8.04 22.30
N TYR A 225 9.86 8.12 22.86
CA TYR A 225 10.07 8.45 24.26
C TYR A 225 10.58 9.89 24.38
N THR A 226 9.70 10.82 24.76
CA THR A 226 10.08 12.20 25.10
C THR A 226 10.47 12.25 26.58
N SER A 227 11.79 12.23 26.84
CA SER A 227 12.33 12.59 28.15
C SER A 227 12.08 14.06 28.41
N THR A 228 11.09 14.41 29.25
CA THR A 228 10.91 15.79 29.73
C THR A 228 11.99 16.14 30.74
N GLY A 229 13.21 16.39 30.26
CA GLY A 229 14.21 17.13 31.01
C GLY A 229 13.99 18.61 30.74
N LYS A 230 13.44 19.35 31.70
CA LYS A 230 13.63 20.80 31.72
C LYS A 230 15.07 21.04 32.19
N ASP A 231 15.87 21.67 31.35
CA ASP A 231 17.17 22.26 31.71
C ASP A 231 17.03 23.21 32.91
#